data_AF-A0A4V3CBW1-F1
#
_entry.id   AF-A0A4V3CBW1-F1
#
_cell.length_a   1.000
_cell.length_b   1.000
_cell.length_c   1.000
_cell.angle_alpha   90.00
_cell.angle_beta   90.00
_cell.angle_gamma   90.00
#
_symmetry.space_group_name_H-M   'P 1'
#
loop_
_entity.id
_entity.type
_entity.pdbx_description
1 polymer ?
#
loop_
_entity_poly.entity_id
_entity_poly.type
_entity_poly.pdbx_seq_one_letter_code
_entity_poly.pdbx_strand_id
1 'polypeptide(L)'
;MVKVAGMGSRLVRGTAIGCGVAALVGGGIGFAVGEPVTPKDILPARVLPADLCARIGDVSNLLPKASSGPVTMTQGGTTTISCTAASSRQKVRAYTSASVTVTITAYGGLDAGAGNAPFTPAQVASRTFSRSTMNKYDGDRPYPTKASRTATGLAGESWTVHTLVQRADIVVQVDYKANPVDADTAQKAALALADRAIWESKQ
;
A
#
# COMPACT_ATOMS: atom_id res chain seq x y z
N MET A 1 -26.58 -24.41 53.81
CA MET A 1 -25.19 -24.44 54.34
C MET A 1 -24.31 -25.20 53.34
N VAL A 2 -23.00 -24.91 53.30
CA VAL A 2 -21.98 -25.25 52.26
C VAL A 2 -21.95 -24.20 51.13
N LYS A 3 -21.22 -23.08 51.20
CA LYS A 3 -19.78 -22.75 51.38
C LYS A 3 -19.05 -22.64 50.03
N VAL A 4 -18.66 -21.41 49.72
CA VAL A 4 -17.92 -20.94 48.54
C VAL A 4 -16.42 -21.20 48.69
N ALA A 5 -15.76 -21.61 47.59
CA ALA A 5 -14.38 -21.27 47.19
C ALA A 5 -14.23 -21.78 45.74
N GLY A 6 -13.78 -21.06 44.72
CA GLY A 6 -12.91 -19.88 44.67
C GLY A 6 -11.64 -20.24 43.87
N MET A 7 -11.67 -20.04 42.55
CA MET A 7 -10.51 -19.85 41.64
C MET A 7 -11.09 -19.60 40.23
N GLY A 8 -10.85 -18.52 39.50
CA GLY A 8 -9.78 -17.54 39.58
C GLY A 8 -9.06 -17.50 38.23
N SER A 9 -9.37 -16.49 37.41
CA SER A 9 -8.63 -16.00 36.23
C SER A 9 -8.78 -16.83 34.93
N ARG A 10 -9.10 -16.28 33.75
CA ARG A 10 -8.83 -14.95 33.19
C ARG A 10 -9.95 -14.47 32.27
N LEU A 11 -10.41 -13.26 32.55
CA LEU A 11 -11.18 -12.39 31.68
C LEU A 11 -10.17 -11.44 31.00
N VAL A 12 -10.08 -11.45 29.67
CA VAL A 12 -9.62 -10.31 28.85
C VAL A 12 -10.47 -10.35 27.59
N ARG A 13 -11.59 -9.59 27.56
CA ARG A 13 -11.77 -8.32 26.81
C ARG A 13 -11.42 -8.50 25.32
N GLY A 14 -12.30 -8.39 24.34
CA GLY A 14 -13.62 -7.78 24.13
C GLY A 14 -13.66 -7.52 22.61
N THR A 15 -14.68 -7.88 21.83
CA THR A 15 -16.06 -7.40 21.87
C THR A 15 -17.00 -8.50 21.38
N ALA A 16 -17.73 -9.11 22.31
CA ALA A 16 -19.03 -9.71 22.03
C ALA A 16 -20.06 -8.59 22.12
N ILE A 17 -20.72 -8.27 21.00
CA ILE A 17 -21.97 -7.52 21.00
C ILE A 17 -23.03 -8.49 20.49
N GLY A 18 -23.75 -9.08 21.44
CA GLY A 18 -25.06 -9.66 21.19
C GLY A 18 -26.15 -8.59 21.27
N CYS A 19 -27.38 -9.04 20.97
CA CYS A 19 -28.67 -8.33 20.97
C CYS A 19 -29.04 -7.69 19.62
N GLY A 20 -30.18 -7.98 18.99
CA GLY A 20 -31.33 -8.74 19.48
C GLY A 20 -32.35 -9.01 18.37
N VAL A 21 -33.22 -9.96 18.68
CA VAL A 21 -34.38 -10.40 17.91
C VAL A 21 -35.28 -9.21 17.57
N ALA A 22 -35.57 -9.00 16.28
CA ALA A 22 -36.70 -8.20 15.83
C ALA A 22 -37.56 -9.07 14.91
N ALA A 23 -38.33 -9.97 15.52
CA ALA A 23 -39.54 -10.48 14.92
C ALA A 23 -40.57 -9.34 14.94
N LEU A 24 -40.71 -8.63 13.82
CA LEU A 24 -41.86 -7.78 13.54
C LEU A 24 -42.61 -8.36 12.35
N VAL A 25 -43.71 -9.03 12.70
CA VAL A 25 -44.81 -9.39 11.83
C VAL A 25 -45.44 -8.10 11.29
N GLY A 26 -45.49 -7.94 9.97
CA GLY A 26 -46.18 -6.83 9.30
C GLY A 26 -46.04 -6.99 7.78
N GLY A 27 -47.14 -7.32 7.12
CA GLY A 27 -47.13 -7.89 5.76
C GLY A 27 -46.78 -6.93 4.61
N GLY A 28 -46.51 -7.57 3.48
CA GLY A 28 -46.61 -6.98 2.15
C GLY A 28 -45.33 -6.29 1.66
N ILE A 29 -44.92 -6.64 0.44
CA ILE A 29 -43.82 -6.08 -0.36
C ILE A 29 -42.48 -6.76 -0.08
N GLY A 30 -42.08 -7.61 -1.03
CA GLY A 30 -40.86 -8.40 -1.02
C GLY A 30 -39.61 -7.52 -0.91
N PHE A 31 -39.06 -7.43 0.29
CA PHE A 31 -37.63 -7.23 0.44
C PHE A 31 -36.98 -8.58 0.12
N ALA A 32 -36.36 -8.66 -1.05
CA ALA A 32 -35.27 -9.60 -1.25
C ALA A 32 -34.15 -9.20 -0.28
N VAL A 33 -34.28 -9.62 0.98
CA VAL A 33 -33.19 -9.59 1.95
C VAL A 33 -32.20 -10.63 1.44
N GLY A 34 -31.32 -10.20 0.53
CA GLY A 34 -30.21 -11.02 0.07
C GLY A 34 -29.46 -11.53 1.30
N GLU A 35 -29.01 -12.78 1.24
CA GLU A 35 -28.31 -13.42 2.35
C GLU A 35 -27.22 -12.48 2.90
N PRO A 36 -27.08 -12.37 4.23
CA PRO A 36 -26.06 -11.53 4.83
C PRO A 36 -24.69 -12.00 4.34
N VAL A 37 -23.87 -11.04 3.87
CA VAL A 37 -22.50 -11.31 3.43
C VAL A 37 -21.76 -12.02 4.56
N THR A 38 -21.26 -13.22 4.29
CA THR A 38 -20.48 -13.97 5.27
C THR A 38 -18.98 -13.72 5.06
N PRO A 39 -18.13 -13.81 6.09
CA PRO A 39 -16.69 -13.56 5.94
C PRO A 39 -16.00 -14.45 4.89
N LYS A 40 -16.56 -15.62 4.56
CA LYS A 40 -16.08 -16.52 3.49
C LYS A 40 -16.32 -15.97 2.08
N ASP A 41 -17.24 -15.02 1.91
CA ASP A 41 -17.57 -14.40 0.63
C ASP A 41 -16.62 -13.24 0.30
N ILE A 42 -15.82 -12.80 1.28
CA ILE A 42 -14.81 -11.76 1.13
C ILE A 42 -13.51 -12.40 0.65
N LEU A 43 -13.12 -12.09 -0.59
CA LEU A 43 -11.86 -12.60 -1.15
C LEU A 43 -10.66 -12.10 -0.33
N PRO A 44 -9.73 -12.96 0.09
CA PRO A 44 -8.55 -12.52 0.82
C PRO A 44 -7.63 -11.68 -0.08
N ALA A 45 -6.79 -10.84 0.53
CA ALA A 45 -5.72 -10.17 -0.18
C ALA A 45 -4.73 -11.20 -0.73
N ARG A 46 -4.14 -10.93 -1.90
CA ARG A 46 -3.07 -11.78 -2.42
C ARG A 46 -1.87 -11.80 -1.46
N VAL A 47 -1.19 -12.94 -1.40
CA VAL A 47 0.06 -13.05 -0.66
C VAL A 47 1.17 -12.42 -1.51
N LEU A 48 1.95 -11.51 -0.91
CA LEU A 48 3.12 -10.94 -1.56
C LEU A 48 4.36 -11.82 -1.26
N PRO A 49 5.34 -11.92 -2.18
CA PRO A 49 6.57 -12.67 -1.93
C PRO A 49 7.32 -12.11 -0.70
N ALA A 50 7.79 -13.00 0.18
CA ALA A 50 8.53 -12.60 1.37
C ALA A 50 9.91 -11.98 1.04
N ASP A 51 10.44 -12.25 -0.15
CA ASP A 51 11.70 -11.78 -0.71
C ASP A 51 11.52 -10.65 -1.74
N LEU A 52 10.36 -9.99 -1.77
CA LEU A 52 10.01 -8.98 -2.78
C LEU A 52 11.04 -7.84 -2.89
N CYS A 53 11.55 -7.33 -1.77
CA CYS A 53 12.57 -6.27 -1.80
C CYS A 53 13.91 -6.76 -2.37
N ALA A 54 14.26 -8.05 -2.18
CA ALA A 54 15.44 -8.65 -2.78
C ALA A 54 15.25 -8.89 -4.29
N ARG A 55 14.04 -9.20 -4.74
CA ARG A 55 13.69 -9.36 -6.16
C ARG A 55 13.71 -8.04 -6.95
N ILE A 56 13.35 -6.94 -6.30
CA ILE A 56 13.52 -5.58 -6.88
C ILE A 56 14.99 -5.36 -7.22
N GLY A 57 15.90 -5.84 -6.36
CA GLY A 57 17.33 -5.94 -6.65
C GLY A 57 18.12 -4.66 -6.35
N ASP A 58 19.27 -4.53 -6.99
CA ASP A 58 20.15 -3.38 -6.82
C ASP A 58 19.57 -2.13 -7.49
N VAL A 59 19.28 -1.12 -6.69
CA VAL A 59 18.76 0.19 -7.14
C VAL A 59 19.85 1.25 -7.26
N SER A 60 21.12 0.87 -7.14
CA SER A 60 22.28 1.79 -7.20
C SER A 60 22.27 2.67 -8.46
N ASN A 61 21.89 2.11 -9.61
CA ASN A 61 21.81 2.82 -10.90
C ASN A 61 20.67 3.86 -10.97
N LEU A 62 19.70 3.76 -10.06
CA LEU A 62 18.55 4.69 -9.97
C LEU A 62 18.76 5.76 -8.91
N LEU A 63 19.83 5.65 -8.11
CA LEU A 63 20.27 6.66 -7.18
C LEU A 63 21.43 7.46 -7.82
N PRO A 64 21.60 8.74 -7.47
CA PRO A 64 22.78 9.50 -7.90
C PRO A 64 24.06 8.74 -7.55
N LYS A 65 25.15 8.97 -8.31
CA LYS A 65 26.49 8.35 -8.14
C LYS A 65 27.12 8.49 -6.74
N ALA A 66 26.41 9.08 -5.77
CA ALA A 66 26.71 9.03 -4.35
C ALA A 66 26.81 7.59 -3.81
N SER A 67 26.11 6.61 -4.39
CA SER A 67 26.27 5.22 -3.98
C SER A 67 27.63 4.65 -4.38
N SER A 68 28.43 4.19 -3.42
CA SER A 68 29.64 3.39 -3.67
C SER A 68 29.39 1.95 -3.18
N GLY A 69 28.60 1.19 -3.95
CA GLY A 69 28.27 -0.21 -3.68
C GLY A 69 26.85 -0.56 -4.13
N PRO A 70 26.50 -1.86 -4.16
CA PRO A 70 25.11 -2.29 -4.36
C PRO A 70 24.23 -1.71 -3.24
N VAL A 71 23.11 -1.08 -3.62
CA VAL A 71 22.13 -0.54 -2.67
C VAL A 71 20.98 -1.53 -2.61
N THR A 72 20.97 -2.34 -1.56
CA THR A 72 19.90 -3.29 -1.29
C THR A 72 18.77 -2.62 -0.54
N MET A 73 17.53 -2.96 -0.87
CA MET A 73 16.36 -2.46 -0.16
C MET A 73 16.10 -3.26 1.13
N THR A 74 15.73 -2.57 2.21
CA THR A 74 15.32 -3.19 3.48
C THR A 74 13.80 -3.33 3.51
N GLN A 75 13.32 -4.55 3.79
CA GLN A 75 11.90 -4.88 3.86
C GLN A 75 11.30 -4.61 5.24
N GLY A 76 10.10 -4.04 5.28
CA GLY A 76 9.28 -3.87 6.48
C GLY A 76 7.81 -4.22 6.20
N GLY A 77 7.09 -4.60 7.26
CA GLY A 77 5.67 -4.96 7.22
C GLY A 77 5.39 -6.38 6.70
N THR A 78 4.16 -6.87 6.97
CA THR A 78 3.72 -8.23 6.61
C THR A 78 2.61 -8.22 5.56
N THR A 79 1.60 -7.36 5.73
CA THR A 79 0.47 -7.21 4.78
C THR A 79 0.69 -6.08 3.79
N THR A 80 1.43 -5.05 4.20
CA THR A 80 1.97 -3.99 3.33
C THR A 80 3.48 -4.11 3.38
N ILE A 81 4.10 -4.31 2.22
CA ILE A 81 5.56 -4.45 2.11
C ILE A 81 6.15 -3.07 1.81
N SER A 82 6.99 -2.56 2.70
CA SER A 82 7.78 -1.36 2.48
C SER A 82 9.24 -1.72 2.22
N CYS A 83 9.75 -1.42 1.04
CA CYS A 83 11.16 -1.55 0.68
C CYS A 83 11.83 -0.17 0.75
N THR A 84 12.89 -0.02 1.55
CA THR A 84 13.60 1.26 1.71
C THR A 84 15.06 1.15 1.31
N ALA A 85 15.56 2.13 0.58
CA ALA A 85 16.97 2.24 0.22
C ALA A 85 17.41 3.70 0.35
N ALA A 86 18.58 3.93 0.95
CA ALA A 86 19.15 5.26 1.07
C ALA A 86 20.64 5.23 0.78
N SER A 87 21.12 6.29 0.15
CA SER A 87 22.54 6.54 -0.11
C SER A 87 22.88 7.98 0.20
N SER A 88 23.99 8.20 0.91
CA SER A 88 24.53 9.54 1.12
C SER A 88 26.05 9.54 1.05
N ARG A 89 26.64 10.56 0.42
CA ARG A 89 28.07 10.86 0.57
C ARG A 89 28.21 12.10 1.46
N GLN A 90 28.70 11.91 2.67
CA GLN A 90 29.11 13.02 3.55
C GLN A 90 30.51 13.57 3.20
N LYS A 91 31.27 12.89 2.34
CA LYS A 91 32.63 13.34 1.97
C LYS A 91 32.57 14.29 0.75
N VAL A 92 32.74 15.58 1.05
CA VAL A 92 33.15 16.70 0.17
C VAL A 92 32.02 17.46 -0.55
N ARG A 93 31.74 18.69 -0.04
CA ARG A 93 31.11 19.91 -0.63
C ARG A 93 29.86 19.83 -1.52
N ALA A 94 29.51 18.69 -2.10
CA ALA A 94 28.25 18.46 -2.79
C ALA A 94 27.39 17.60 -1.86
N TYR A 95 26.31 18.16 -1.31
CA TYR A 95 25.35 17.45 -0.46
C TYR A 95 24.55 16.46 -1.30
N THR A 96 25.19 15.39 -1.75
CA THR A 96 24.54 14.36 -2.58
C THR A 96 23.93 13.28 -1.71
N SER A 97 22.60 13.18 -1.73
CA SER A 97 21.86 12.16 -1.01
C SER A 97 20.68 11.69 -1.85
N ALA A 98 20.30 10.43 -1.66
CA ALA A 98 19.06 9.92 -2.20
C ALA A 98 18.45 8.90 -1.26
N SER A 99 17.13 8.92 -1.16
CA SER A 99 16.35 7.97 -0.40
C SER A 99 15.14 7.58 -1.24
N VAL A 100 14.86 6.30 -1.29
CA VAL A 100 13.69 5.75 -1.95
C VAL A 100 12.95 4.81 -1.02
N THR A 101 11.63 4.98 -0.99
CA THR A 101 10.70 4.11 -0.27
C THR A 101 9.67 3.60 -1.26
N VAL A 102 9.59 2.28 -1.42
CA VAL A 102 8.60 1.61 -2.25
C VAL A 102 7.64 0.89 -1.32
N THR A 103 6.38 1.29 -1.30
CA THR A 103 5.32 0.69 -0.48
C THR A 103 4.35 -0.04 -1.38
N ILE A 104 4.14 -1.33 -1.12
CA ILE A 104 3.30 -2.22 -1.92
C ILE A 104 2.18 -2.71 -1.02
N THR A 105 0.95 -2.31 -1.34
CA THR A 105 -0.24 -2.69 -0.59
C THR A 105 -1.13 -3.57 -1.45
N ALA A 106 -1.33 -4.81 -1.01
CA ALA A 106 -2.31 -5.71 -1.58
C ALA A 106 -3.65 -5.53 -0.85
N TYR A 107 -4.73 -5.39 -1.62
CA TYR A 107 -6.08 -5.27 -1.08
C TYR A 107 -6.81 -6.61 -1.19
N GLY A 108 -7.58 -6.94 -0.15
CA GLY A 108 -8.60 -7.97 -0.21
C GLY A 108 -9.93 -7.40 -0.70
N GLY A 109 -10.90 -8.28 -0.91
CA GLY A 109 -12.29 -7.89 -1.04
C GLY A 109 -12.79 -7.21 0.23
N LEU A 110 -13.92 -6.53 0.12
CA LEU A 110 -14.55 -5.84 1.25
C LEU A 110 -16.06 -6.06 1.20
N ASP A 111 -16.69 -6.16 2.36
CA ASP A 111 -18.15 -6.19 2.45
C ASP A 111 -18.76 -4.92 1.82
N ALA A 112 -19.81 -5.11 1.01
CA ALA A 112 -20.58 -4.06 0.37
C ALA A 112 -21.90 -3.75 1.09
N GLY A 113 -22.17 -4.44 2.21
CA GLY A 113 -23.38 -4.32 3.01
C GLY A 113 -24.48 -5.31 2.58
N ALA A 114 -25.51 -5.41 3.41
CA ALA A 114 -26.60 -6.37 3.24
C ALA A 114 -27.25 -6.26 1.85
N GLY A 115 -27.40 -7.40 1.17
CA GLY A 115 -28.03 -7.50 -0.14
C GLY A 115 -27.14 -7.13 -1.35
N ASN A 116 -25.89 -6.69 -1.13
CA ASN A 116 -24.95 -6.39 -2.22
C ASN A 116 -23.83 -7.41 -2.30
N ALA A 117 -23.37 -7.69 -3.52
CA ALA A 117 -22.18 -8.52 -3.72
C ALA A 117 -20.94 -7.81 -3.12
N PRO A 118 -20.02 -8.55 -2.45
CA PRO A 118 -18.80 -7.98 -1.90
C PRO A 118 -17.98 -7.22 -2.96
N PHE A 119 -17.32 -6.15 -2.55
CA PHE A 119 -16.36 -5.47 -3.41
C PHE A 119 -15.19 -6.40 -3.71
N THR A 120 -14.87 -6.52 -4.99
CA THR A 120 -13.69 -7.25 -5.43
C THR A 120 -12.40 -6.52 -4.98
N PRO A 121 -11.29 -7.25 -4.77
CA PRO A 121 -9.98 -6.66 -4.47
C PRO A 121 -9.60 -5.49 -5.39
N ALA A 122 -9.88 -5.61 -6.70
CA ALA A 122 -9.59 -4.58 -7.69
C ALA A 122 -10.44 -3.31 -7.49
N GLN A 123 -11.71 -3.45 -7.09
CA GLN A 123 -12.58 -2.31 -6.77
C GLN A 123 -12.10 -1.58 -5.51
N VAL A 124 -11.63 -2.32 -4.50
CA VAL A 124 -11.06 -1.74 -3.26
C VAL A 124 -9.76 -0.99 -3.56
N ALA A 125 -8.86 -1.59 -4.35
CA ALA A 125 -7.62 -0.95 -4.79
C ALA A 125 -7.91 0.32 -5.60
N SER A 126 -8.86 0.27 -6.55
CA SER A 126 -9.27 1.43 -7.35
C SER A 126 -9.86 2.56 -6.51
N ARG A 127 -10.72 2.23 -5.54
CA ARG A 127 -11.28 3.21 -4.60
C ARG A 127 -10.19 3.89 -3.76
N THR A 128 -9.17 3.14 -3.36
CA THR A 128 -8.06 3.71 -2.59
C THR A 128 -7.17 4.60 -3.46
N PHE A 129 -6.86 4.16 -4.68
CA PHE A 129 -6.14 4.95 -5.67
C PHE A 129 -6.86 6.28 -5.99
N SER A 130 -8.18 6.24 -6.20
CA SER A 130 -8.95 7.44 -6.53
C SER A 130 -9.00 8.44 -5.37
N ARG A 131 -9.08 7.98 -4.12
CA ARG A 131 -9.04 8.80 -2.89
C ARG A 131 -7.67 9.42 -2.58
N SER A 132 -6.59 8.97 -3.22
CA SER A 132 -5.28 9.58 -3.05
C SER A 132 -5.31 11.06 -3.42
N THR A 133 -4.69 11.89 -2.59
CA THR A 133 -4.54 13.34 -2.77
C THR A 133 -3.65 13.72 -3.96
N MET A 134 -2.99 12.74 -4.60
CA MET A 134 -2.27 12.96 -5.85
C MET A 134 -3.27 13.15 -7.00
N ASN A 135 -3.30 14.35 -7.58
CA ASN A 135 -4.30 14.73 -8.58
C ASN A 135 -3.80 14.62 -10.03
N LYS A 136 -2.48 14.59 -10.24
CA LYS A 136 -1.89 14.53 -11.58
C LYS A 136 -1.88 13.07 -12.06
N TYR A 137 -2.85 12.74 -12.89
CA TYR A 137 -2.93 11.46 -13.58
C TYR A 137 -1.97 11.44 -14.77
N ASP A 138 -1.26 10.32 -14.95
CA ASP A 138 -0.42 10.07 -16.10
C ASP A 138 -1.20 9.20 -17.10
N GLY A 139 -1.75 9.86 -18.13
CA GLY A 139 -2.64 9.24 -19.12
C GLY A 139 -1.94 8.40 -20.17
N ASP A 140 -0.62 8.54 -20.31
CA ASP A 140 0.17 7.85 -21.33
C ASP A 140 0.56 6.43 -20.92
N ARG A 141 0.14 5.99 -19.73
CA ARG A 141 0.52 4.70 -19.15
C ARG A 141 -0.61 3.67 -19.28
N PRO A 142 -0.27 2.38 -19.48
CA PRO A 142 -1.28 1.32 -19.66
C PRO A 142 -2.01 0.94 -18.36
N TYR A 143 -1.67 1.56 -17.22
CA TYR A 143 -2.31 1.34 -15.94
C TYR A 143 -2.44 2.64 -15.15
N PRO A 144 -3.46 2.77 -14.28
CA PRO A 144 -3.72 4.00 -13.54
C PRO A 144 -2.52 4.45 -12.73
N THR A 145 -2.00 5.62 -13.09
CA THR A 145 -0.81 6.21 -12.48
C THR A 145 -1.08 7.64 -12.07
N LYS A 146 -0.69 8.00 -10.86
CA LYS A 146 -0.65 9.38 -10.37
C LYS A 146 0.80 9.72 -10.02
N ALA A 147 1.27 10.90 -10.39
CA ALA A 147 2.62 11.34 -10.06
C ALA A 147 2.61 12.80 -9.59
N SER A 148 3.20 13.08 -8.44
CA SER A 148 3.45 14.44 -7.97
C SER A 148 4.95 14.70 -7.86
N ARG A 149 5.36 15.93 -8.15
CA ARG A 149 6.75 16.37 -8.03
C ARG A 149 6.78 17.63 -7.19
N THR A 150 7.67 17.65 -6.22
CA THR A 150 7.89 18.80 -5.35
C THR A 150 9.37 19.14 -5.39
N ALA A 151 9.68 20.35 -5.86
CA ALA A 151 11.02 20.88 -5.75
C ALA A 151 11.35 21.13 -4.27
N THR A 152 12.53 20.74 -3.86
CA THR A 152 13.05 20.86 -2.50
C THR A 152 14.47 21.44 -2.55
N GLY A 153 14.98 21.97 -1.45
CA GLY A 153 16.33 22.54 -1.37
C GLY A 153 16.45 24.01 -1.79
N LEU A 154 17.64 24.57 -1.56
CA LEU A 154 17.92 26.02 -1.63
C LEU A 154 17.83 26.63 -3.04
N ALA A 155 17.92 25.82 -4.10
CA ALA A 155 17.95 26.29 -5.50
C ALA A 155 17.08 25.46 -6.47
N GLY A 156 16.15 24.65 -5.96
CA GLY A 156 15.32 23.77 -6.81
C GLY A 156 16.08 22.60 -7.47
N GLU A 157 17.31 22.35 -7.02
CA GLU A 157 18.17 21.26 -7.51
C GLU A 157 17.83 19.89 -6.92
N SER A 158 16.90 19.83 -5.96
CA SER A 158 16.48 18.60 -5.29
C SER A 158 15.01 18.33 -5.54
N TRP A 159 14.66 17.08 -5.77
CA TRP A 159 13.29 16.71 -6.09
C TRP A 159 12.80 15.60 -5.18
N THR A 160 11.59 15.79 -4.67
CA THR A 160 10.79 14.72 -4.08
C THR A 160 9.69 14.38 -5.08
N VAL A 161 9.69 13.14 -5.55
CA VAL A 161 8.69 12.62 -6.48
C VAL A 161 7.91 11.51 -5.79
N HIS A 162 6.60 11.65 -5.78
CA HIS A 162 5.69 10.60 -5.33
C HIS A 162 5.00 10.03 -6.56
N THR A 163 5.07 8.71 -6.71
CA THR A 163 4.39 7.99 -7.78
C THR A 163 3.46 6.96 -7.15
N LEU A 164 2.20 6.96 -7.56
CA LEU A 164 1.21 5.96 -7.17
C LEU A 164 0.76 5.22 -8.41
N VAL A 165 0.88 3.90 -8.40
CA VAL A 165 0.47 3.04 -9.52
C VAL A 165 -0.50 1.99 -9.00
N GLN A 166 -1.67 1.90 -9.62
CA GLN A 166 -2.63 0.83 -9.35
C GLN A 166 -2.50 -0.24 -10.43
N ARG A 167 -2.44 -1.50 -10.03
CA ARG A 167 -2.62 -2.63 -10.95
C ARG A 167 -3.43 -3.73 -10.29
N ALA A 168 -4.56 -4.09 -10.89
CA ALA A 168 -5.46 -5.10 -10.35
C ALA A 168 -5.80 -4.82 -8.87
N ASP A 169 -5.42 -5.73 -7.96
CA ASP A 169 -5.65 -5.71 -6.53
C ASP A 169 -4.52 -5.06 -5.70
N ILE A 170 -3.46 -4.58 -6.35
CA ILE A 170 -2.34 -3.92 -5.67
C ILE A 170 -2.25 -2.43 -6.00
N VAL A 171 -1.77 -1.67 -5.03
CA VAL A 171 -1.34 -0.29 -5.19
C VAL A 171 0.13 -0.19 -4.77
N VAL A 172 0.95 0.40 -5.64
CA VAL A 172 2.36 0.65 -5.39
C VAL A 172 2.59 2.15 -5.28
N GLN A 173 3.12 2.58 -4.13
CA GLN A 173 3.56 3.94 -3.90
C GLN A 173 5.08 3.97 -3.88
N VAL A 174 5.68 4.87 -4.65
CA VAL A 174 7.12 5.12 -4.67
C VAL A 174 7.37 6.56 -4.26
N ASP A 175 8.05 6.74 -3.15
CA ASP A 175 8.54 8.03 -2.67
C ASP A 175 10.04 8.10 -2.99
N TYR A 176 10.38 8.86 -4.01
CA TYR A 176 11.76 9.07 -4.45
C TYR A 176 12.21 10.47 -4.06
N LYS A 177 13.29 10.58 -3.30
CA LYS A 177 13.90 11.85 -2.94
C LYS A 177 15.38 11.80 -3.28
N ALA A 178 15.86 12.72 -4.10
CA ALA A 178 17.27 12.81 -4.41
C ALA A 178 17.75 14.25 -4.60
N ASN A 179 19.01 14.44 -4.23
CA ASN A 179 19.73 15.70 -4.20
C ASN A 179 21.15 15.47 -4.76
N PRO A 180 21.62 16.23 -5.76
CA PRO A 180 20.85 16.89 -6.80
C PRO A 180 20.35 15.87 -7.83
N VAL A 181 19.21 16.15 -8.47
CA VAL A 181 18.67 15.33 -9.58
C VAL A 181 17.77 16.20 -10.46
N ASP A 182 17.68 15.86 -11.74
CA ASP A 182 16.68 16.46 -12.63
C ASP A 182 15.27 15.89 -12.35
N ALA A 183 14.23 16.72 -12.51
CA ALA A 183 12.85 16.35 -12.21
C ALA A 183 12.33 15.18 -13.04
N ASP A 184 12.66 15.14 -14.33
CA ASP A 184 12.24 14.08 -15.24
C ASP A 184 13.01 12.80 -14.97
N THR A 185 14.29 12.91 -14.64
CA THR A 185 15.12 11.77 -14.23
C THR A 185 14.58 11.13 -12.96
N ALA A 186 14.24 11.94 -11.95
CA ALA A 186 13.64 11.46 -10.71
C ALA A 186 12.28 10.79 -10.93
N GLN A 187 11.42 11.37 -11.77
CA GLN A 187 10.14 10.74 -12.10
C GLN A 187 10.33 9.42 -12.86
N LYS A 188 11.21 9.37 -13.86
CA LYS A 188 11.47 8.13 -14.61
C LYS A 188 12.00 7.03 -13.69
N ALA A 189 12.88 7.37 -12.75
CA ALA A 189 13.36 6.42 -11.73
C ALA A 189 12.23 5.91 -10.84
N ALA A 190 11.37 6.80 -10.34
CA ALA A 190 10.22 6.42 -9.51
C ALA A 190 9.22 5.52 -10.26
N LEU A 191 8.93 5.83 -11.53
CA LEU A 191 8.05 5.02 -12.38
C LEU A 191 8.66 3.64 -12.67
N ALA A 192 9.95 3.58 -13.00
CA ALA A 192 10.64 2.32 -13.26
C ALA A 192 10.65 1.41 -12.02
N LEU A 193 10.84 1.97 -10.83
CA LEU A 193 10.73 1.22 -9.57
C LEU A 193 9.32 0.72 -9.31
N ALA A 194 8.31 1.53 -9.58
CA ALA A 194 6.92 1.11 -9.44
C ALA A 194 6.61 -0.08 -10.36
N ASP A 195 7.07 -0.03 -11.61
CA ASP A 195 6.85 -1.09 -12.59
C ASP A 195 7.58 -2.37 -12.23
N ARG A 196 8.81 -2.23 -11.73
CA ARG A 196 9.60 -3.36 -11.23
C ARG A 196 8.92 -4.01 -10.04
N ALA A 197 8.44 -3.24 -9.06
CA ALA A 197 7.71 -3.74 -7.91
C ALA A 197 6.39 -4.44 -8.31
N ILE A 198 5.68 -3.89 -9.29
CA ILE A 198 4.49 -4.50 -9.87
C ILE A 198 4.81 -5.81 -10.59
N TRP A 199 5.96 -5.89 -11.27
CA TRP A 199 6.40 -7.11 -11.94
C TRP A 199 6.76 -8.19 -10.93
N GLU A 200 7.57 -7.86 -9.94
CA GLU A 200 8.07 -8.81 -8.94
C GLU A 200 7.04 -9.22 -7.90
N SER A 201 5.93 -8.48 -7.77
CA SER A 201 4.78 -8.87 -6.94
C SER A 201 3.88 -9.92 -7.59
N LYS A 202 4.12 -10.27 -8.86
CA LYS A 202 3.48 -11.43 -9.48
C LYS A 202 4.03 -12.71 -8.84
N GLN A 203 3.12 -13.62 -8.50
CA GLN A 203 3.48 -15.01 -8.20
C GLN A 203 3.40 -15.81 -9.49
#